data_AF-A0A2G1WN53-F1
#
_entry.id   AF-A0A2G1WN53-F1
#
_cell.length_a   1.000
_cell.length_b   1.000
_cell.length_c   1.000
_cell.angle_alpha   90.00
_cell.angle_beta   90.00
_cell.angle_gamma   90.00
#
_symmetry.space_group_name_H-M   'P 1'
#
loop_
_entity.id
_entity.type
_entity.pdbx_description
1 polymer ?
#
loop_
_entity_poly.entity_id
_entity_poly.type
_entity_poly.pdbx_seq_one_letter_code
_entity_poly.pdbx_strand_id
1 'polypeptide(L)'
;MQQVINRKLYDTEQAEQVARYAPLTDRGDFNYLIETLYKTTDGEYFLHAEGGAATKWAEKISNQRTPGEVIQLLTDEEAVDWCEERSIDGEIVVEEFGGLIEQ
;
A
#
# COMPACT_ATOMS: atom_id res chain seq x y z
N MET A 1 1.81 -9.58 6.50
CA MET A 1 0.89 -10.09 5.46
C MET A 1 1.73 -10.68 4.35
N GLN A 2 1.35 -11.85 3.83
CA GLN A 2 2.06 -12.50 2.73
C GLN A 2 1.08 -13.03 1.68
N GLN A 3 1.38 -12.80 0.41
CA GLN A 3 0.54 -13.23 -0.69
C GLN A 3 1.40 -13.66 -1.89
N VAL A 4 1.00 -14.76 -2.53
CA VAL A 4 1.64 -15.21 -3.78
C VAL A 4 0.88 -14.63 -4.96
N ILE A 5 1.52 -13.75 -5.73
CA ILE A 5 0.96 -13.12 -6.92
C ILE A 5 1.91 -13.39 -8.08
N ASN A 6 1.40 -13.81 -9.24
CA ASN A 6 2.24 -14.14 -10.41
C ASN A 6 3.38 -15.14 -10.11
N ARG A 7 3.17 -16.09 -9.18
CA ARG A 7 4.18 -17.06 -8.70
C ARG A 7 5.37 -16.44 -7.94
N LYS A 8 5.31 -15.15 -7.60
CA LYS A 8 6.24 -14.48 -6.69
C LYS A 8 5.60 -14.32 -5.31
N LEU A 9 6.38 -14.47 -4.25
CA LEU A 9 5.95 -14.25 -2.86
C LEU A 9 6.16 -12.78 -2.51
N TYR A 10 5.08 -12.10 -2.17
CA TYR A 10 5.10 -10.74 -1.63
C TYR A 10 4.83 -10.82 -0.14
N ASP A 11 5.80 -10.40 0.65
CA ASP A 11 5.75 -10.49 2.10
C ASP A 11 6.13 -9.13 2.70
N THR A 12 5.23 -8.58 3.52
CA THR A 12 5.43 -7.25 4.14
C THR A 12 6.50 -7.24 5.22
N GLU A 13 6.95 -8.40 5.73
CA GLU A 13 8.00 -8.50 6.75
C GLU A 13 9.39 -8.59 6.12
N GLN A 14 9.51 -9.17 4.93
CA GLN A 14 10.75 -9.25 4.16
C GLN A 14 10.96 -8.07 3.21
N ALA A 15 9.89 -7.34 2.87
CA ALA A 15 9.98 -6.16 2.02
C ALA A 15 10.37 -4.92 2.82
N GLU A 16 11.00 -3.97 2.14
CA GLU A 16 11.35 -2.67 2.70
C GLU A 16 10.13 -1.75 2.69
N GLN A 17 9.84 -1.14 3.84
CA GLN A 17 8.77 -0.16 3.95
C GLN A 17 9.26 1.19 3.43
N VAL A 18 8.74 1.62 2.29
CA VAL A 18 9.09 2.90 1.66
C VAL A 18 8.31 4.03 2.31
N ALA A 19 6.99 3.89 2.35
CA ALA A 19 6.10 4.96 2.81
C ALA A 19 4.84 4.38 3.45
N ARG A 20 4.24 5.14 4.37
CA ARG A 20 3.03 4.74 5.07
C ARG A 20 2.05 5.89 5.16
N TYR A 21 0.84 5.64 4.67
CA TYR A 21 -0.30 6.53 4.76
C TYR A 21 -1.36 5.93 5.68
N ALA A 22 -1.57 6.55 6.84
CA ALA A 22 -2.50 6.03 7.85
C ALA A 22 -3.28 7.17 8.52
N PRO A 23 -4.21 7.83 7.80
CA PRO A 23 -4.97 8.97 8.32
C PRO A 23 -5.88 8.57 9.48
N LEU A 24 -6.34 7.31 9.48
CA LEU A 24 -7.18 6.77 10.54
C LEU A 24 -6.74 5.34 10.88
N THR A 25 -6.10 5.19 12.04
CA THR A 25 -5.58 3.91 12.53
C THR A 25 -6.50 3.20 13.52
N ASP A 26 -7.63 3.83 13.87
CA ASP A 26 -8.56 3.26 14.84
C ASP A 26 -9.30 2.07 14.23
N ARG A 27 -8.85 0.84 14.54
CA ARG A 27 -9.43 -0.39 14.00
C ARG A 27 -10.88 -0.64 14.44
N GLY A 28 -11.39 0.13 15.40
CA GLY A 28 -12.81 0.12 15.79
C GLY A 28 -13.68 0.96 14.86
N ASP A 29 -13.09 1.90 14.13
CA ASP A 29 -13.80 2.74 13.16
C ASP A 29 -13.97 2.02 11.82
N PHE A 30 -15.18 2.03 11.28
CA PHE A 30 -15.45 1.39 9.99
C PHE A 30 -14.69 2.05 8.82
N ASN A 31 -14.18 3.27 9.01
CA ASN A 31 -13.44 4.04 8.01
C ASN A 31 -11.93 3.97 8.17
N TYR A 32 -11.39 3.16 9.09
CA TYR A 32 -9.93 3.07 9.26
C TYR A 32 -9.28 2.69 7.93
N LEU A 33 -8.15 3.33 7.64
CA LEU A 33 -7.44 3.18 6.38
C LEU A 33 -5.95 3.27 6.66
N ILE A 34 -5.24 2.19 6.32
CA ILE A 34 -3.79 2.09 6.44
C ILE A 34 -3.30 1.55 5.10
N GLU A 35 -2.50 2.34 4.40
CA GLU A 35 -1.89 1.96 3.13
C GLU A 35 -0.38 2.14 3.28
N THR A 36 0.35 1.06 3.04
CA THR A 36 1.79 1.04 3.19
C THR A 36 2.41 0.56 1.89
N LEU A 37 3.27 1.40 1.33
CA LEU A 37 4.04 1.09 0.13
C LEU A 37 5.30 0.34 0.53
N TYR A 38 5.47 -0.83 -0.07
CA TYR A 38 6.60 -1.72 0.14
C TYR A 38 7.38 -1.93 -1.15
N LYS A 39 8.67 -2.19 -1.00
CA LYS A 39 9.61 -2.54 -2.06
C LYS A 39 10.22 -3.90 -1.79
N THR A 40 10.13 -4.81 -2.75
CA THR A 40 10.78 -6.12 -2.65
C THR A 40 12.28 -5.98 -2.84
N THR A 41 13.02 -7.02 -2.45
CA THR A 41 14.46 -7.12 -2.73
C THR A 41 14.81 -7.19 -4.21
N ASP A 42 13.84 -7.52 -5.07
CA ASP A 42 13.96 -7.52 -6.54
C ASP A 42 13.74 -6.11 -7.14
N GLY A 43 13.34 -5.13 -6.30
CA GLY A 43 13.02 -3.77 -6.71
C GLY A 43 11.57 -3.56 -7.17
N GLU A 44 10.69 -4.55 -7.01
CA GLU A 44 9.27 -4.43 -7.34
C GLU A 44 8.49 -3.75 -6.21
N TYR A 45 7.55 -2.88 -6.57
CA TYR A 45 6.70 -2.19 -5.60
C TYR A 45 5.36 -2.89 -5.41
N PHE A 46 4.87 -2.90 -4.18
CA PHE A 46 3.53 -3.34 -3.87
C PHE A 46 2.93 -2.56 -2.70
N LEU A 47 1.64 -2.30 -2.79
CA LEU A 47 0.86 -1.64 -1.76
C LEU A 47 0.16 -2.67 -0.90
N HIS A 48 0.42 -2.63 0.40
CA HIS A 48 -0.42 -3.30 1.38
C HIS A 48 -1.45 -2.30 1.89
N ALA A 49 -2.71 -2.54 1.54
CA ALA A 49 -3.81 -1.69 1.92
C ALA A 49 -4.77 -2.43 2.86
N GLU A 50 -4.92 -1.89 4.06
CA GLU A 50 -5.85 -2.36 5.08
C GLU A 50 -6.95 -1.31 5.25
N GLY A 51 -8.20 -1.75 5.31
CA GLY A 51 -9.29 -0.82 5.53
C GLY A 51 -10.50 -1.44 6.22
N GLY A 52 -11.21 -0.61 6.96
CA GLY A 52 -12.45 -0.97 7.63
C GLY A 52 -13.58 -1.27 6.64
N ALA A 53 -14.69 -1.81 7.17
CA ALA A 53 -15.84 -2.25 6.36
C ALA A 53 -16.53 -1.14 5.52
N ALA A 54 -16.26 0.14 5.82
CA ALA A 54 -16.75 1.28 5.05
C ALA A 54 -15.74 1.78 3.99
N THR A 55 -14.55 1.20 3.89
CA THR A 55 -13.52 1.61 2.93
C THR A 55 -13.59 0.84 1.61
N LYS A 56 -12.81 1.28 0.61
CA LYS A 56 -12.68 0.59 -0.68
C LYS A 56 -12.01 -0.79 -0.55
N TRP A 57 -11.29 -1.02 0.55
CA TRP A 57 -10.58 -2.25 0.86
C TRP A 57 -11.39 -3.22 1.73
N ALA A 58 -12.66 -2.90 1.99
CA ALA A 58 -13.56 -3.77 2.72
C ALA A 58 -13.76 -5.11 1.99
N GLU A 59 -13.62 -6.20 2.73
CA GLU A 59 -13.92 -7.52 2.21
C GLU A 59 -15.43 -7.76 2.25
N LYS A 60 -15.99 -8.26 1.14
CA LYS A 60 -17.43 -8.59 1.06
C LYS A 60 -17.62 -10.08 1.32
N ILE A 61 -18.05 -10.41 2.53
CA ILE A 61 -18.41 -11.78 2.91
C ILE A 61 -19.95 -11.89 2.95
N SER A 62 -20.52 -12.57 1.95
CA SER A 62 -21.98 -12.68 1.75
C SER A 62 -22.69 -11.32 1.68
N ASN A 63 -23.52 -11.00 2.68
CA ASN A 63 -24.33 -9.78 2.75
C ASN A 63 -23.76 -8.78 3.78
N GLN A 64 -22.52 -9.00 4.23
CA GLN A 64 -21.82 -8.15 5.18
C GLN A 64 -20.52 -7.64 4.54
N ARG A 65 -20.11 -6.44 4.93
CA ARG A 65 -18.78 -5.90 4.67
C ARG A 65 -17.99 -6.02 5.96
N THR A 66 -16.80 -6.59 5.87
CA THR A 66 -15.86 -6.69 6.98
C THR A 66 -14.62 -5.87 6.67
N PRO A 67 -13.87 -5.46 7.70
CA PRO A 67 -12.51 -4.99 7.47
C PRO A 67 -11.74 -6.02 6.63
N GLY A 68 -10.94 -5.53 5.70
CA GLY A 68 -10.17 -6.34 4.77
C GLY A 68 -8.78 -5.76 4.57
N GLU A 69 -7.89 -6.61 4.06
CA GLU A 69 -6.56 -6.21 3.65
C GLU A 69 -6.23 -6.83 2.28
N VAL A 70 -5.49 -6.09 1.46
CA VAL A 70 -5.10 -6.54 0.12
C VAL A 70 -3.67 -6.14 -0.17
N ILE A 71 -2.99 -6.98 -0.95
CA ILE A 71 -1.72 -6.62 -1.60
C ILE A 71 -2.01 -6.33 -3.07
N GLN A 72 -1.71 -5.11 -3.50
CA GLN A 72 -1.77 -4.68 -4.90
C GLN A 72 -0.35 -4.46 -5.42
N LEU A 73 0.00 -5.06 -6.55
CA LEU A 73 1.28 -4.78 -7.21
C LEU A 73 1.19 -3.42 -7.90
N LEU A 74 2.25 -2.64 -7.80
CA LEU A 74 2.36 -1.33 -8.43
C LEU A 74 3.59 -1.30 -9.33
N THR A 75 3.48 -0.63 -10.47
CA THR A 75 4.67 -0.22 -11.23
C THR A 75 5.34 0.97 -10.52
N ASP A 76 6.57 1.30 -10.92
CA ASP A 76 7.26 2.48 -10.41
C ASP A 76 6.43 3.76 -10.60
N GLU A 77 5.78 3.91 -11.75
CA GLU A 77 4.87 5.04 -12.04
C GLU A 77 3.65 5.05 -11.11
N GLU A 78 3.00 3.90 -10.90
CA GLU A 78 1.85 3.81 -9.99
C GLU A 78 2.25 4.04 -8.52
N ALA A 79 3.47 3.67 -8.14
CA ALA A 79 4.01 3.91 -6.81
C ALA A 79 4.28 5.41 -6.57
N VAL A 80 4.81 6.11 -7.58
CA VAL A 80 4.98 7.58 -7.55
C VAL A 80 3.62 8.28 -7.48
N ASP A 81 2.68 7.91 -8.36
CA ASP A 81 1.33 8.49 -8.37
C ASP A 81 0.64 8.30 -7.00
N TRP A 82 0.76 7.11 -6.40
CA TRP A 82 0.26 6.87 -5.05
C TRP A 82 0.93 7.77 -4.01
N CYS A 83 2.25 7.95 -4.09
CA CYS A 83 2.97 8.85 -3.18
C CYS A 83 2.48 10.30 -3.30
N GLU A 84 2.24 10.78 -4.52
CA GLU A 84 1.70 12.11 -4.79
C GLU A 84 0.25 12.25 -4.27
N GLU A 85 -0.63 11.29 -4.60
CA GLU A 85 -2.02 11.25 -4.15
C GLU A 85 -2.12 11.28 -2.61
N ARG A 86 -1.19 10.62 -1.92
CA ARG A 86 -1.16 10.52 -0.46
C ARG A 86 -0.34 11.59 0.23
N SER A 87 0.23 12.52 -0.54
CA SER A 87 1.09 13.59 -0.03
C SER A 87 2.19 13.02 0.87
N ILE A 88 2.84 11.96 0.39
CA ILE A 88 4.04 11.39 1.03
C ILE A 88 5.17 12.43 0.96
N ASP A 89 6.07 12.39 1.95
CA ASP A 89 7.17 13.33 2.03
C ASP A 89 8.04 13.27 0.76
N GLY A 90 8.23 14.43 0.12
CA GLY A 90 8.96 14.52 -1.14
C GLY A 90 10.41 14.05 -1.05
N GLU A 91 11.03 14.09 0.13
CA GLU A 91 12.38 13.54 0.33
C GLU A 91 12.40 12.02 0.07
N ILE A 92 11.41 11.29 0.59
CA ILE A 92 11.26 9.84 0.38
C ILE A 92 11.01 9.56 -1.11
N VAL A 93 10.12 10.34 -1.74
CA VAL A 93 9.77 10.13 -3.15
C VAL A 93 10.99 10.39 -4.05
N VAL A 94 11.79 11.42 -3.78
CA VAL A 94 13.01 11.71 -4.54
C VAL A 94 14.13 10.70 -4.26
N GLU A 95 14.25 10.19 -3.04
CA GLU A 95 15.24 9.16 -2.70
C GLU A 95 14.97 7.87 -3.47
N GLU A 96 13.72 7.42 -3.50
CA GLU A 96 13.33 6.14 -4.10
C GLU A 96 13.05 6.23 -5.61
N PHE A 97 12.44 7.34 -6.06
CA PHE A 97 11.96 7.54 -7.43
C PHE A 97 12.61 8.73 -8.12
N GLY A 98 13.74 9.25 -7.65
CA GLY A 98 14.39 10.42 -8.23
C GLY A 98 14.74 10.31 -9.72
N GLY A 99 14.82 9.09 -10.27
CA GLY A 99 14.98 8.87 -11.72
C GLY A 99 13.72 9.09 -12.56
N LEU A 100 12.55 9.20 -11.92
CA LEU A 100 11.23 9.40 -12.55
C LEU A 100 10.66 10.81 -12.35
N ILE A 101 11.28 11.60 -11.48
CA ILE A 101 10.82 12.95 -11.13
C ILE A 101 11.64 13.99 -11.91
N GLU A 102 10.97 14.93 -12.57
CA GLU A 102 11.64 16.10 -13.18
C GLU A 102 12.05 17.10 -12.09
N GLN A 103 13.33 17.49 -12.07
CA GLN A 103 13.92 18.44 -11.11
C GLN A 103 14.05 19.86 -11.68
#